data_AF-A0A8X7P0F7-F1
#
_entry.id   AF-A0A8X7P0F7-F1
#
_cell.length_a   1.000
_cell.length_b   1.000
_cell.length_c   1.000
_cell.angle_alpha   90.00
_cell.angle_beta   90.00
_cell.angle_gamma   90.00
#
_symmetry.space_group_name_H-M   'P 1'
#
loop_
_entity.id
_entity.type
_entity.pdbx_description
1 polymer ?
#
loop_
_entity_poly.entity_id
_entity_poly.type
_entity_poly.pdbx_seq_one_letter_code
_entity_poly.pdbx_strand_id
1 'polypeptide(L)'
;MPVTSLLLDKASVKLASGQEIFSQKLVLDPCVTVGLASLSPLTDQQKETIRVLVPKEISSLFPEQLTAVRVLQLGNGLAVCPPDMHVLYFSTVCDNDDQGKAALLSAMSTLIREQVPENLQTDSIVENDTAVTKPVVLWRALYAQELVKGEFGGDISSTSSPDGNLNYNEIVESTVKLYERLMGSGELFKEETSQENTAEEDDGDDVIED
;
A
#
# COMPACT_ATOMS: atom_id res chain seq x y z
N MET A 1 -19.39 -10.36 -8.79
CA MET A 1 -19.19 -11.46 -9.77
C MET A 1 -17.81 -11.29 -10.39
N PRO A 2 -16.95 -12.33 -10.42
CA PRO A 2 -15.59 -12.19 -10.95
C PRO A 2 -15.58 -12.06 -12.49
N VAL A 3 -14.57 -11.34 -12.98
CA VAL A 3 -14.23 -11.25 -14.41
C VAL A 3 -13.49 -12.52 -14.83
N THR A 4 -13.88 -13.12 -15.94
CA THR A 4 -13.27 -14.37 -16.44
C THR A 4 -12.42 -14.19 -17.68
N SER A 5 -12.68 -13.15 -18.48
CA SER A 5 -11.88 -12.87 -19.68
C SER A 5 -12.05 -11.42 -20.14
N LEU A 6 -11.08 -10.97 -20.92
CA LEU A 6 -11.03 -9.64 -21.50
C LEU A 6 -10.90 -9.76 -23.03
N LEU A 7 -11.77 -9.06 -23.76
CA LEU A 7 -11.73 -8.97 -25.21
C LEU A 7 -11.01 -7.68 -25.61
N LEU A 8 -9.75 -7.81 -26.00
CA LEU A 8 -8.84 -6.70 -26.30
C LEU A 8 -9.30 -5.87 -27.51
N ASP A 9 -10.02 -6.47 -28.46
CA ASP A 9 -10.50 -5.82 -29.68
C ASP A 9 -11.66 -4.84 -29.45
N LYS A 10 -12.38 -5.00 -28.33
CA LYS A 10 -13.61 -4.25 -28.01
C LYS A 10 -13.58 -3.62 -26.62
N ALA A 11 -12.45 -3.65 -25.91
CA ALA A 11 -12.35 -3.25 -24.50
C ALA A 11 -13.53 -3.78 -23.65
N SER A 12 -13.89 -5.05 -23.88
CA SER A 12 -15.06 -5.68 -23.26
C SER A 12 -14.64 -6.75 -22.26
N VAL A 13 -15.48 -6.94 -21.25
CA VAL A 13 -15.22 -7.81 -20.12
C VAL A 13 -16.33 -8.84 -20.01
N LYS A 14 -15.95 -10.12 -19.88
CA LYS A 14 -16.89 -11.21 -19.63
C LYS A 14 -16.89 -11.59 -18.15
N LEU A 15 -18.07 -11.65 -17.55
CA LEU A 15 -18.28 -12.10 -16.19
C LEU A 15 -18.49 -13.61 -16.12
N ALA A 16 -18.26 -14.19 -14.95
CA ALA A 16 -18.54 -15.62 -14.69
C ALA A 16 -20.02 -16.01 -14.90
N SER A 17 -20.94 -15.04 -14.87
CA SER A 17 -22.36 -15.24 -15.21
C SER A 17 -22.59 -15.45 -16.71
N GLY A 18 -21.58 -15.24 -17.55
CA GLY A 18 -21.70 -15.21 -19.01
C GLY A 18 -22.09 -13.84 -19.58
N GLN A 19 -22.39 -12.85 -18.72
CA GLN A 19 -22.68 -11.48 -19.15
C GLN A 19 -21.43 -10.81 -19.72
N GLU A 20 -21.62 -10.07 -20.80
CA GLU A 20 -20.59 -9.25 -21.44
C GLU A 20 -20.88 -7.77 -21.18
N ILE A 21 -19.85 -7.04 -20.74
CA ILE A 21 -19.91 -5.60 -20.47
C ILE A 21 -18.96 -4.91 -21.42
N PHE A 22 -19.48 -3.97 -22.19
CA PHE A 22 -18.70 -3.11 -23.06
C PHE A 22 -18.32 -1.82 -22.34
N SER A 23 -17.05 -1.42 -22.47
CA SER A 23 -16.57 -0.10 -22.02
C SER A 23 -15.75 0.55 -23.12
N GLN A 24 -15.74 1.88 -23.14
CA GLN A 24 -14.82 2.63 -24.01
C GLN A 24 -13.40 2.67 -23.44
N LYS A 25 -13.29 2.56 -22.10
CA LYS A 25 -12.01 2.62 -21.39
C LYS A 25 -12.01 1.62 -20.25
N LEU A 26 -10.92 0.88 -20.11
CA LEU A 26 -10.76 -0.12 -19.08
C LEU A 26 -9.47 0.14 -18.31
N VAL A 27 -9.57 0.13 -16.98
CA VAL A 27 -8.43 0.29 -16.08
C VAL A 27 -8.26 -1.01 -15.29
N LEU A 28 -7.06 -1.57 -15.35
CA LEU A 28 -6.72 -2.84 -14.71
C LEU A 28 -5.74 -2.65 -13.56
N ASP A 29 -5.88 -3.47 -12.53
CA ASP A 29 -4.85 -3.61 -11.49
C ASP A 29 -3.67 -4.44 -12.04
N PRO A 30 -2.40 -4.13 -11.67
CA PRO A 30 -1.24 -4.88 -12.16
C PRO A 30 -1.28 -6.38 -11.87
N CYS A 31 -1.99 -6.82 -10.82
CA CYS A 31 -2.16 -8.25 -10.54
C CYS A 31 -3.09 -8.95 -11.54
N VAL A 32 -3.81 -8.21 -12.38
CA VAL A 32 -4.62 -8.76 -13.47
C VAL A 32 -3.70 -9.08 -14.66
N THR A 33 -3.15 -10.28 -14.64
CA THR A 33 -2.29 -10.81 -15.72
C THR A 33 -3.12 -11.18 -16.94
N VAL A 34 -3.35 -10.21 -17.83
CA VAL A 34 -3.97 -10.43 -19.14
C VAL A 34 -2.90 -10.58 -20.21
N GLY A 35 -2.13 -11.67 -20.17
CA GLY A 35 -1.30 -12.14 -21.29
C GLY A 35 -0.38 -11.12 -22.02
N LEU A 36 0.01 -9.99 -21.42
CA LEU A 36 0.88 -8.97 -22.01
C LEU A 36 2.30 -9.07 -21.41
N ALA A 37 3.31 -9.03 -22.28
CA ALA A 37 4.72 -9.13 -21.92
C ALA A 37 5.23 -7.81 -21.31
N SER A 38 5.78 -7.91 -20.09
CA SER A 38 6.32 -6.82 -19.26
C SER A 38 7.47 -6.04 -19.92
N LEU A 39 7.35 -4.71 -19.98
CA LEU A 39 8.42 -3.78 -20.38
C LEU A 39 8.99 -3.08 -19.14
N SER A 40 10.28 -3.31 -18.87
CA SER A 40 11.00 -2.90 -17.67
C SER A 40 11.33 -1.39 -17.60
N PRO A 41 11.48 -0.79 -16.39
CA PRO A 41 12.08 0.53 -16.25
C PRO A 41 13.28 0.60 -15.28
N LEU A 42 14.32 1.33 -15.70
CA LEU A 42 15.55 1.65 -14.95
C LEU A 42 15.51 3.07 -14.33
N THR A 43 15.98 3.19 -13.07
CA THR A 43 16.70 4.33 -12.39
C THR A 43 16.02 5.73 -12.34
N ASP A 44 16.16 6.63 -11.34
CA ASP A 44 17.18 6.89 -10.31
C ASP A 44 16.62 7.80 -9.16
N GLN A 45 17.44 7.99 -8.12
CA GLN A 45 17.30 8.44 -6.71
C GLN A 45 16.79 9.85 -6.23
N GLN A 46 16.38 9.88 -4.93
CA GLN A 46 16.53 10.91 -3.83
C GLN A 46 15.55 12.12 -3.77
N LYS A 47 15.04 12.69 -2.64
CA LYS A 47 15.29 12.65 -1.17
C LYS A 47 14.06 13.10 -0.32
N GLU A 48 14.15 12.81 0.99
CA GLU A 48 13.26 12.78 2.20
C GLU A 48 12.38 13.98 2.64
N THR A 49 11.31 13.82 3.45
CA THR A 49 11.33 13.52 4.92
C THR A 49 9.98 13.04 5.51
N ILE A 50 9.95 11.93 6.26
CA ILE A 50 8.92 11.61 7.29
C ILE A 50 9.59 10.88 8.48
N ARG A 51 9.17 11.20 9.72
CA ARG A 51 9.81 10.74 10.98
C ARG A 51 9.43 9.30 11.34
N VAL A 52 10.45 8.43 11.41
CA VAL A 52 10.37 7.03 11.87
C VAL A 52 11.05 6.92 13.24
N LEU A 53 10.42 6.25 14.19
CA LEU A 53 11.03 5.93 15.48
C LEU A 53 12.05 4.78 15.26
N VAL A 54 13.33 5.10 15.23
CA VAL A 54 14.42 4.11 15.14
C VAL A 54 14.71 3.59 16.55
N PRO A 55 14.47 2.31 16.87
CA PRO A 55 15.14 1.71 18.01
C PRO A 55 16.65 1.73 17.69
N LYS A 56 17.42 2.36 18.57
CA LYS A 56 18.90 2.43 18.63
C LYS A 56 19.65 1.67 17.52
N GLU A 57 20.39 2.42 16.71
CA GLU A 57 21.20 1.99 15.55
C GLU A 57 21.47 0.48 15.50
N ILE A 58 20.71 -0.21 14.64
CA ILE A 58 21.06 -1.55 14.23
C ILE A 58 22.06 -1.37 13.08
N SER A 59 23.34 -1.41 13.41
CA SER A 59 24.41 -1.57 12.42
C SER A 59 24.10 -2.76 11.50
N SER A 60 24.55 -2.68 10.24
CA SER A 60 24.39 -3.71 9.19
C SER A 60 24.09 -5.09 9.76
N LEU A 61 22.87 -5.59 9.50
CA LEU A 61 22.37 -6.85 10.06
C LEU A 61 23.17 -8.05 9.53
N PHE A 62 23.86 -7.89 8.40
CA PHE A 62 24.74 -8.86 7.79
C PHE A 62 25.66 -8.19 6.74
N PRO A 63 26.89 -8.71 6.52
CA PRO A 63 27.90 -8.05 5.66
C PRO A 63 27.48 -7.78 4.21
N GLU A 64 26.46 -8.49 3.71
CA GLU A 64 25.98 -8.44 2.31
C GLU A 64 24.72 -7.57 2.13
N GLN A 65 24.33 -6.78 3.13
CA GLN A 65 23.10 -5.98 3.08
C GLN A 65 23.22 -4.83 2.06
N LEU A 66 22.65 -5.03 0.86
CA LEU A 66 22.64 -4.06 -0.24
C LEU A 66 21.52 -3.00 -0.11
N THR A 67 20.44 -3.30 0.62
CA THR A 67 19.27 -2.41 0.75
C THR A 67 18.81 -2.26 2.20
N ALA A 68 18.20 -1.11 2.53
CA ALA A 68 17.71 -0.82 3.87
C ALA A 68 16.42 -1.59 4.19
N VAL A 69 16.40 -2.26 5.35
CA VAL A 69 15.17 -2.83 5.92
C VAL A 69 14.45 -1.76 6.71
N ARG A 70 13.17 -1.56 6.44
CA ARG A 70 12.31 -0.61 7.15
C ARG A 70 11.38 -1.36 8.09
N VAL A 71 11.14 -0.75 9.24
CA VAL A 71 10.23 -1.27 10.28
C VAL A 71 9.28 -0.16 10.70
N LEU A 72 7.99 -0.44 10.60
CA LEU A 72 6.91 0.44 11.04
C LEU A 72 6.17 -0.23 12.19
N GLN A 73 6.15 0.42 13.36
CA GLN A 73 5.38 -0.04 14.51
C GLN A 73 4.04 0.70 14.55
N LEU A 74 2.96 -0.07 14.54
CA LEU A 74 1.60 0.44 14.62
C LEU A 74 0.95 -0.10 15.89
N GLY A 75 0.37 0.78 16.70
CA GLY A 75 -0.31 0.41 17.95
C GLY A 75 -1.82 0.62 17.89
N ASN A 76 -2.50 0.31 18.99
CA ASN A 76 -3.95 0.46 19.14
C ASN A 76 -4.49 1.88 18.83
N GLY A 77 -3.68 2.93 18.99
CA GLY A 77 -4.08 4.30 18.65
C GLY A 77 -4.47 4.51 17.17
N LEU A 78 -4.05 3.61 16.27
CA LEU A 78 -4.42 3.61 14.86
C LEU A 78 -5.58 2.64 14.54
N ALA A 79 -6.20 2.02 15.56
CA ALA A 79 -7.24 1.00 15.41
C ALA A 79 -6.84 -0.21 14.53
N VAL A 80 -5.54 -0.51 14.44
CA VAL A 80 -5.01 -1.64 13.62
C VAL A 80 -4.79 -2.92 14.41
N CYS A 81 -4.78 -2.85 15.75
CA CYS A 81 -4.59 -3.99 16.64
C CYS A 81 -5.24 -3.74 18.01
N PRO A 82 -5.55 -4.80 18.78
CA PRO A 82 -6.07 -4.67 20.14
C PRO A 82 -5.12 -3.91 21.10
N PRO A 83 -5.62 -3.47 22.26
CA PRO A 83 -4.77 -2.98 23.35
C PRO A 83 -3.66 -3.97 23.70
N ASP A 84 -2.51 -3.45 24.13
CA ASP A 84 -1.31 -4.21 24.50
C ASP A 84 -0.67 -5.05 23.38
N MET A 85 -1.14 -4.89 22.14
CA MET A 85 -0.54 -5.47 20.94
C MET A 85 0.02 -4.38 20.03
N HIS A 86 0.97 -4.79 19.20
CA HIS A 86 1.56 -3.95 18.16
C HIS A 86 1.68 -4.75 16.87
N VAL A 87 1.44 -4.09 15.75
CA VAL A 87 1.76 -4.60 14.42
C VAL A 87 3.12 -4.04 14.05
N LEU A 88 4.07 -4.92 13.75
CA LEU A 88 5.34 -4.53 13.16
C LEU A 88 5.29 -4.88 11.68
N TYR A 89 5.32 -3.86 10.83
CA TYR A 89 5.40 -4.02 9.38
C TYR A 89 6.86 -3.86 8.94
N PHE A 90 7.39 -4.94 8.37
CA PHE A 90 8.75 -4.99 7.85
C PHE A 90 8.69 -4.92 6.32
N SER A 91 9.53 -4.09 5.70
CA SER A 91 9.65 -4.04 4.25
C SER A 91 11.09 -3.82 3.81
N THR A 92 11.43 -4.37 2.65
CA THR A 92 12.68 -4.13 1.96
C THR A 92 12.42 -4.22 0.46
N VAL A 93 13.15 -3.43 -0.33
CA VAL A 93 13.21 -3.62 -1.78
C VAL A 93 14.33 -4.60 -2.07
N CYS A 94 14.06 -5.57 -2.94
CA CYS A 94 15.01 -6.62 -3.30
C CYS A 94 14.82 -7.03 -4.77
N ASP A 95 15.92 -7.34 -5.44
CA ASP A 95 15.90 -7.91 -6.79
C ASP A 95 15.71 -9.44 -6.77
N ASN A 96 15.93 -10.06 -5.61
CA ASN A 96 15.78 -11.48 -5.37
C ASN A 96 14.98 -11.72 -4.08
N ASP A 97 13.85 -12.42 -4.20
CA ASP A 97 12.94 -12.75 -3.11
C ASP A 97 13.63 -13.48 -1.95
N ASP A 98 14.57 -14.38 -2.23
CA ASP A 98 15.28 -15.13 -1.19
C ASP A 98 16.19 -14.21 -0.36
N GLN A 99 16.85 -13.26 -1.02
CA GLN A 99 17.70 -12.27 -0.33
C GLN A 99 16.85 -11.32 0.52
N GLY A 100 15.73 -10.83 -0.04
CA GLY A 100 14.79 -9.97 0.69
C GLY A 100 14.23 -10.67 1.92
N LYS A 101 13.79 -11.93 1.76
CA LYS A 101 13.28 -12.75 2.86
C LYS A 101 14.33 -12.97 3.95
N ALA A 102 15.57 -13.30 3.59
CA ALA A 102 16.66 -13.48 4.54
C ALA A 102 16.94 -12.19 5.33
N ALA A 103 16.93 -11.05 4.65
CA ALA A 103 17.12 -9.74 5.28
C ALA A 103 16.03 -9.41 6.30
N LEU A 104 14.76 -9.65 5.94
CA LEU A 104 13.63 -9.42 6.83
C LEU A 104 13.66 -10.34 8.05
N LEU A 105 13.94 -11.62 7.86
CA LEU A 105 14.04 -12.58 8.97
C LEU A 105 15.20 -12.24 9.92
N SER A 106 16.33 -11.78 9.38
CA SER A 106 17.45 -11.30 10.20
C SER A 106 17.05 -10.08 11.04
N ALA A 107 16.42 -9.08 10.42
CA ALA A 107 15.92 -7.90 11.11
C ALA A 107 14.91 -8.25 12.22
N MET A 108 13.98 -9.16 11.91
CA MET A 108 13.01 -9.67 12.87
C MET A 108 13.73 -10.34 14.05
N SER A 109 14.63 -11.29 13.83
CA SER A 109 15.33 -11.98 14.94
C SER A 109 16.11 -11.03 15.86
N THR A 110 16.54 -9.88 15.33
CA THR A 110 17.20 -8.82 16.09
C THR A 110 16.23 -8.05 16.98
N LEU A 111 15.02 -7.76 16.51
CA LEU A 111 14.04 -6.92 17.20
C LEU A 111 13.05 -7.69 18.07
N ILE A 112 12.68 -8.91 17.66
CA ILE A 112 11.59 -9.69 18.23
C ILE A 112 12.06 -11.10 18.55
N ARG A 113 11.41 -11.71 19.54
CA ARG A 113 11.66 -13.09 19.96
C ARG A 113 10.54 -14.00 19.45
N GLU A 114 10.95 -15.11 18.85
CA GLU A 114 10.03 -16.16 18.42
C GLU A 114 9.35 -16.80 19.63
N GLN A 115 8.08 -17.20 19.48
CA GLN A 115 7.42 -18.01 20.51
C GLN A 115 8.11 -19.36 20.62
N VAL A 116 8.63 -19.67 21.82
CA VAL A 116 9.09 -21.01 22.16
C VAL A 116 7.89 -21.77 22.71
N PRO A 117 7.55 -22.98 22.20
CA PRO A 117 6.49 -23.80 22.76
C PRO A 117 6.72 -24.06 24.26
N GLU A 118 5.66 -24.00 25.07
CA GLU A 118 5.72 -24.10 26.54
C GLU A 118 6.47 -25.33 27.08
N ASN A 119 6.59 -26.41 26.30
CA ASN A 119 7.25 -27.66 26.70
C ASN A 119 8.78 -27.65 26.73
N LEU A 120 9.45 -26.54 26.41
CA LEU A 120 10.93 -26.44 26.38
C LEU A 120 11.48 -25.31 27.28
N GLN A 121 10.66 -24.74 28.16
CA GLN A 121 11.13 -23.78 29.16
C GLN A 121 11.93 -24.53 30.23
N THR A 122 13.23 -24.69 30.01
CA THR A 122 14.13 -25.13 31.06
C THR A 122 14.29 -23.96 32.03
N ASP A 123 13.77 -24.12 33.24
CA ASP A 123 13.97 -23.20 34.36
C ASP A 123 15.49 -23.03 34.63
N SER A 124 16.09 -21.98 34.08
CA SER A 124 17.36 -21.47 34.59
C SER A 124 17.18 -20.03 35.03
N ILE A 125 16.75 -19.90 36.27
CA ILE A 125 16.82 -18.67 37.07
C ILE A 125 18.30 -18.33 37.25
N VAL A 126 18.81 -17.39 36.45
CA VAL A 126 19.81 -16.42 36.91
C VAL A 126 19.44 -15.07 36.29
N GLU A 127 18.79 -14.25 37.10
CA GLU A 127 18.53 -12.85 36.82
C GLU A 127 19.84 -12.12 36.52
N ASN A 128 19.90 -11.45 35.37
CA ASN A 128 20.69 -10.25 35.23
C ASN A 128 19.72 -9.14 34.79
N ASP A 129 19.30 -8.36 35.77
CA ASP A 129 18.12 -7.48 35.80
C ASP A 129 18.29 -6.16 35.02
N THR A 130 18.85 -6.23 33.79
CA THR A 130 19.01 -5.06 32.90
C THR A 130 18.83 -5.35 31.41
N ALA A 131 18.51 -6.59 31.02
CA ALA A 131 18.28 -6.92 29.63
C ALA A 131 16.84 -6.58 29.22
N VAL A 132 16.66 -5.55 28.39
CA VAL A 132 15.38 -5.23 27.73
C VAL A 132 14.87 -6.51 27.05
N THR A 133 13.81 -7.10 27.59
CA THR A 133 13.22 -8.32 27.07
C THR A 133 12.56 -8.02 25.72
N LYS A 134 13.08 -8.63 24.64
CA LYS A 134 12.52 -8.47 23.29
C LYS A 134 11.03 -8.84 23.26
N PRO A 135 10.17 -8.10 22.51
CA PRO A 135 8.75 -8.45 22.36
C PRO A 135 8.55 -9.81 21.68
N VAL A 136 7.41 -10.45 21.97
CA VAL A 136 7.06 -11.80 21.47
C VAL A 136 6.25 -11.69 20.19
N VAL A 137 6.60 -12.50 19.18
CA VAL A 137 5.82 -12.58 17.94
C VAL A 137 4.58 -13.45 18.15
N LEU A 138 3.39 -12.87 18.06
CA LEU A 138 2.14 -13.64 18.12
C LEU A 138 1.81 -14.34 16.80
N TRP A 139 2.02 -13.64 15.69
CA TRP A 139 1.78 -14.13 14.35
C TRP A 139 2.68 -13.39 13.35
N ARG A 140 3.03 -14.05 12.26
CA ARG A 140 3.75 -13.43 11.14
C ARG A 140 3.23 -13.95 9.80
N ALA A 141 3.25 -13.06 8.81
CA ALA A 141 3.18 -13.43 7.40
C ALA A 141 4.30 -12.73 6.66
N LEU A 142 4.78 -13.38 5.60
CA LEU A 142 5.75 -12.83 4.67
C LEU A 142 5.18 -13.00 3.27
N TYR A 143 5.32 -11.97 2.44
CA TYR A 143 4.95 -12.00 1.03
C TYR A 143 5.99 -11.21 0.23
N ALA A 144 6.10 -11.55 -1.06
CA ALA A 144 6.81 -10.76 -2.04
C ALA A 144 5.78 -10.07 -2.95
N GLN A 145 6.07 -8.85 -3.38
CA GLN A 145 5.24 -8.11 -4.30
C GLN A 145 6.13 -7.60 -5.43
N GLU A 146 5.74 -7.93 -6.66
CA GLU A 146 6.39 -7.40 -7.84
C GLU A 146 6.07 -5.90 -7.98
N LEU A 147 7.09 -5.10 -8.26
CA LEU A 147 6.93 -3.66 -8.49
C LEU A 147 6.67 -3.42 -9.98
N VAL A 148 5.41 -3.18 -10.33
CA VAL A 148 4.94 -2.98 -11.70
C VAL A 148 4.57 -1.52 -11.88
N LYS A 149 5.13 -0.87 -12.91
CA LYS A 149 4.69 0.46 -13.33
C LYS A 149 3.48 0.32 -14.25
N GLY A 150 2.48 1.18 -14.05
CA GLY A 150 1.29 1.19 -14.90
C GLY A 150 1.63 1.54 -16.36
N GLU A 151 0.88 0.94 -17.27
CA GLU A 151 0.94 1.23 -18.71
C GLU A 151 -0.29 2.05 -19.12
N PHE A 152 -0.02 3.17 -19.78
CA PHE A 152 -1.04 4.16 -20.14
C PHE A 152 -1.12 4.33 -21.66
N GLY A 153 -2.10 3.70 -22.32
CA GLY A 153 -2.29 3.89 -23.76
C GLY A 153 -3.44 3.08 -24.36
N GLY A 154 -4.21 3.70 -25.26
CA GLY A 154 -5.35 3.07 -25.93
C GLY A 154 -6.58 2.91 -25.03
N ASP A 155 -7.44 1.94 -25.35
CA ASP A 155 -8.71 1.70 -24.66
C ASP A 155 -8.54 0.89 -23.36
N ILE A 156 -7.32 0.38 -23.09
CA ILE A 156 -6.99 -0.43 -21.91
C ILE A 156 -5.73 0.14 -21.28
N SER A 157 -5.80 0.46 -19.99
CA SER A 157 -4.67 0.95 -19.21
C SER A 157 -4.50 0.10 -17.94
N SER A 158 -3.29 0.02 -17.41
CA SER A 158 -3.00 -0.61 -16.12
C SER A 158 -2.52 0.41 -15.11
N THR A 159 -2.86 0.18 -13.85
CA THR A 159 -2.37 0.97 -12.71
C THR A 159 -0.99 0.49 -12.28
N SER A 160 -0.29 1.31 -11.51
CA SER A 160 0.99 0.91 -10.90
C SER A 160 0.73 0.14 -9.60
N SER A 161 1.58 -0.83 -9.27
CA SER A 161 1.56 -1.46 -7.96
C SER A 161 1.99 -0.47 -6.88
N PRO A 162 1.63 -0.69 -5.60
CA PRO A 162 2.27 0.02 -4.50
C PRO A 162 3.80 -0.04 -4.64
N ASP A 163 4.44 1.11 -4.49
CA ASP A 163 5.87 1.24 -4.64
C ASP A 163 6.61 0.78 -3.37
N GLY A 164 7.92 0.80 -3.45
CA GLY A 164 8.77 0.60 -2.29
C GLY A 164 8.94 1.86 -1.43
N ASN A 165 8.12 2.89 -1.53
CA ASN A 165 8.28 4.14 -0.77
C ASN A 165 7.41 4.18 0.48
N LEU A 166 7.65 5.18 1.34
CA LEU A 166 6.87 5.41 2.57
C LEU A 166 5.70 6.37 2.38
N ASN A 167 5.57 6.96 1.19
CA ASN A 167 4.55 7.95 0.86
C ASN A 167 3.72 7.45 -0.32
N TYR A 168 2.64 8.16 -0.63
CA TYR A 168 1.74 7.82 -1.72
C TYR A 168 2.02 8.60 -3.00
N ASN A 169 3.16 9.28 -3.12
CA ASN A 169 3.35 10.22 -4.22
C ASN A 169 3.41 9.53 -5.57
N GLU A 170 4.15 8.43 -5.74
CA GLU A 170 4.23 7.78 -7.05
C GLU A 170 2.89 7.19 -7.47
N ILE A 171 2.14 6.59 -6.54
CA ILE A 171 0.81 6.05 -6.85
C ILE A 171 -0.18 7.18 -7.16
N VAL A 172 -0.13 8.31 -6.44
CA VAL A 172 -0.95 9.49 -6.74
C VAL A 172 -0.58 10.08 -8.09
N GLU A 173 0.69 10.34 -8.35
CA GLU A 173 1.17 10.90 -9.61
C GLU A 173 0.85 10.00 -10.81
N SER A 174 1.03 8.69 -10.66
CA SER A 174 0.67 7.73 -11.72
C SER A 174 -0.83 7.68 -11.95
N THR A 175 -1.64 7.80 -10.89
CA THR A 175 -3.10 7.90 -11.00
C THR A 175 -3.55 9.19 -11.68
N VAL A 176 -2.91 10.33 -11.37
CA VAL A 176 -3.18 11.62 -12.03
C VAL A 176 -2.86 11.53 -13.52
N LYS A 177 -1.67 11.00 -13.88
CA LYS A 177 -1.27 10.78 -15.28
C LYS A 177 -2.25 9.86 -16.01
N LEU A 178 -2.71 8.80 -15.36
CA LEU A 178 -3.75 7.92 -15.91
C LEU A 178 -5.05 8.70 -16.15
N TYR A 179 -5.52 9.46 -15.17
CA TYR A 179 -6.74 10.26 -15.29
C TYR A 179 -6.65 11.26 -16.45
N GLU A 180 -5.57 12.02 -16.56
CA GLU A 180 -5.36 12.97 -17.66
C GLU A 180 -5.42 12.30 -19.04
N ARG A 181 -4.93 11.06 -19.15
CA ARG A 181 -5.04 10.27 -20.38
C ARG A 181 -6.44 9.76 -20.64
N LEU A 182 -7.19 9.42 -19.59
CA LEU A 182 -8.56 8.91 -19.71
C LEU A 182 -9.59 10.01 -19.93
N MET A 183 -9.43 11.18 -19.30
CA MET A 183 -10.46 12.22 -19.27
C MET A 183 -10.02 13.52 -19.95
N GLY A 184 -8.76 13.62 -20.38
CA GLY A 184 -8.18 14.86 -20.89
C GLY A 184 -7.79 15.80 -19.75
N SER A 185 -7.68 17.10 -20.04
CA SER A 185 -7.30 18.14 -19.07
C SER A 185 -8.46 18.56 -18.14
N GLY A 186 -9.35 17.63 -17.80
CA GLY A 186 -10.45 17.89 -16.86
C GLY A 186 -9.91 18.14 -15.45
N GLU A 187 -10.60 18.99 -14.69
CA GLU A 187 -10.27 19.20 -13.27
C GLU A 187 -10.43 17.89 -12.48
N LEU A 188 -9.46 17.60 -11.62
CA LEU A 188 -9.44 16.39 -10.79
C LEU A 188 -10.08 16.70 -9.43
N PHE A 189 -10.95 15.81 -8.95
CA PHE A 189 -11.64 15.95 -7.66
C PHE A 189 -12.38 17.28 -7.49
N LYS A 190 -13.17 17.67 -8.51
CA LYS A 190 -14.06 18.83 -8.40
C LYS A 190 -14.96 18.65 -7.17
N GLU A 191 -14.90 19.60 -6.25
CA GLU A 191 -15.74 19.60 -5.05
C GLU A 191 -17.21 19.64 -5.47
N GLU A 192 -18.00 18.69 -4.98
CA GLU A 192 -19.43 18.69 -5.25
C GLU A 192 -20.04 19.87 -4.49
N THR A 193 -20.52 20.88 -5.21
CA THR A 193 -21.28 21.97 -4.60
C THR A 193 -22.59 21.38 -4.08
N SER A 194 -22.68 21.16 -2.77
CA SER A 194 -23.94 20.84 -2.12
C SER A 194 -24.88 22.04 -2.30
N GLN A 195 -25.96 21.87 -3.05
CA GLN A 195 -27.08 22.80 -3.08
C GLN A 195 -27.82 22.74 -1.74
N GLU A 196 -27.24 23.31 -0.69
CA GLU A 196 -27.91 23.55 0.57
C GLU A 196 -27.54 24.99 0.97
N ASN A 197 -28.52 25.89 0.89
CA ASN A 197 -28.54 27.31 1.30
C ASN A 197 -28.92 28.34 0.21
N THR A 198 -29.98 28.08 -0.55
CA THR A 198 -30.85 29.16 -1.06
C THR A 198 -32.30 28.76 -0.78
N ALA A 199 -32.66 28.77 0.50
CA ALA A 199 -34.04 29.09 0.86
C ALA A 199 -34.07 30.61 0.92
N GLU A 200 -34.70 31.20 -0.09
CA GLU A 200 -35.00 32.63 -0.14
C GLU A 200 -35.85 32.96 1.10
N GLU A 201 -35.29 33.79 2.00
CA GLU A 201 -36.09 34.54 2.97
C GLU A 201 -36.90 35.56 2.16
N ASP A 202 -38.06 35.14 1.66
CA ASP A 202 -39.12 36.02 1.17
C ASP A 202 -39.80 36.65 2.39
N ASP A 203 -39.10 37.62 3.01
CA ASP A 203 -39.70 38.52 3.99
C ASP A 203 -40.60 39.50 3.22
N GLY A 204 -41.89 39.24 3.32
CA GLY A 204 -42.95 40.00 2.66
C GLY A 204 -43.00 41.46 3.09
N ASP A 205 -43.07 42.34 2.10
CA ASP A 205 -43.40 43.76 2.28
C ASP A 205 -44.86 43.98 1.86
N ASP A 206 -45.74 44.03 2.86
CA ASP A 206 -47.15 44.41 2.74
C ASP A 206 -47.22 45.94 2.56
N VAL A 207 -47.35 46.41 1.32
CA VAL A 207 -47.63 47.83 1.04
C VAL A 207 -49.12 48.07 1.22
N ILE A 208 -49.49 48.68 2.34
CA ILE A 208 -50.82 49.27 2.57
C ILE A 208 -50.85 50.62 1.83
N GLU A 209 -51.67 50.74 0.79
CA GLU A 209 -52.08 52.04 0.22
C GLU A 209 -53.36 52.53 0.91
N ASP A 210 -53.36 53.81 1.30
CA ASP A 210 -54.52 54.60 1.77
C ASP A 210 -55.51 54.92 0.63
#